data_AF-A0A8T3ZUC3-F1
#
_entry.id   AF-A0A8T3ZUC3-F1
#
_cell.length_a   1.000
_cell.length_b   1.000
_cell.length_c   1.000
_cell.angle_alpha   90.00
_cell.angle_beta   90.00
_cell.angle_gamma   90.00
#
_symmetry.space_group_name_H-M   'P 1'
#
loop_
_entity.id
_entity.type
_entity.pdbx_description
1 polymer ?
#
loop_
_entity_poly.entity_id
_entity_poly.type
_entity_poly.pdbx_seq_one_letter_code
_entity_poly.pdbx_strand_id
1 'polypeptide(L)'
;MRLSLQQMVSGLEEGHSFASKLPPRISYSVKDAVPITGSISTVYRRLNVLEIVGLATVHRGQFQINRAARQPMHILEQLIPSLLALKNARRFGRKYHVSDINFLKNNLPKNSFVTLDFRAEEFTKYQTPQDFYVYVGDIEETSEFLKSNGFSEGTRGHIVLLQKQPSSKNTIEQVYLDCIAKGGRSILDAIAIGIKYGDQLNVKGRFDIDDILKVQSDMQALP
;
A
#
# COMPACT_ATOMS: atom_id res chain seq x y z
N MET A 1 -1.54 -23.39 -2.29
CA MET A 1 -0.13 -23.68 -2.68
C MET A 1 0.66 -22.39 -2.53
N ARG A 2 1.59 -22.29 -1.56
CA ARG A 2 2.44 -21.09 -1.38
C ARG A 2 3.57 -21.15 -2.41
N LEU A 3 3.65 -20.17 -3.29
CA LEU A 3 4.78 -20.03 -4.22
C LEU A 3 6.05 -19.73 -3.41
N SER A 4 7.20 -20.24 -3.85
CA SER A 4 8.48 -19.81 -3.28
C SER A 4 8.75 -18.34 -3.63
N LEU A 5 9.57 -17.65 -2.84
CA LEU A 5 9.88 -16.23 -3.06
C LEU A 5 10.49 -15.98 -4.46
N GLN A 6 11.32 -16.92 -4.95
CA GLN A 6 11.85 -16.90 -6.31
C GLN A 6 10.77 -17.07 -7.40
N GLN A 7 9.79 -17.95 -7.18
CA GLN A 7 8.66 -18.13 -8.11
C GLN A 7 7.74 -16.89 -8.12
N MET A 8 7.60 -16.22 -6.98
CA MET A 8 6.87 -14.95 -6.90
C MET A 8 7.58 -13.84 -7.69
N VAL A 9 8.91 -13.73 -7.58
CA VAL A 9 9.70 -12.72 -8.30
C VAL A 9 9.67 -12.94 -9.82
N SER A 10 9.91 -14.16 -10.31
CA SER A 10 9.87 -14.44 -11.75
C SER A 10 8.46 -14.23 -12.35
N GLY A 11 7.41 -14.65 -11.64
CA GLY A 11 6.04 -14.35 -12.07
C GLY A 11 5.72 -12.85 -12.05
N LEU A 12 6.31 -12.11 -11.11
CA LEU A 12 6.09 -10.68 -10.93
C LEU A 12 6.67 -9.87 -12.07
N GLU A 13 7.83 -10.24 -12.63
CA GLU A 13 8.38 -9.58 -13.82
C GLU A 13 7.40 -9.64 -15.00
N GLU A 14 6.85 -10.83 -15.25
CA GLU A 14 5.91 -11.02 -16.35
C GLU A 14 4.58 -10.28 -16.08
N GLY A 15 4.11 -10.28 -14.83
CA GLY A 15 2.94 -9.51 -14.39
C GLY A 15 3.15 -8.01 -14.52
N HIS A 16 4.32 -7.51 -14.15
CA HIS A 16 4.73 -6.12 -14.26
C HIS A 16 4.81 -5.69 -15.74
N SER A 17 5.44 -6.50 -16.59
CA SER A 17 5.45 -6.27 -18.04
C SER A 17 4.05 -6.15 -18.61
N PHE A 18 3.13 -7.02 -18.19
CA PHE A 18 1.72 -6.95 -18.56
C PHE A 18 1.06 -5.64 -18.09
N ALA A 19 1.23 -5.27 -16.81
CA ALA A 19 0.65 -4.05 -16.25
C ALA A 19 1.17 -2.77 -16.95
N SER A 20 2.46 -2.74 -17.32
CA SER A 20 3.08 -1.60 -18.00
C SER A 20 2.55 -1.35 -19.42
N LYS A 21 1.99 -2.37 -20.07
CA LYS A 21 1.42 -2.28 -21.42
C LYS A 21 -0.05 -1.85 -21.42
N LEU A 22 -0.70 -1.80 -20.26
CA LEU A 22 -2.09 -1.38 -20.16
C LEU A 22 -2.19 0.15 -20.28
N PRO A 23 -3.15 0.68 -21.06
CA PRO A 23 -3.40 2.11 -21.12
C PRO A 23 -3.88 2.62 -19.76
N PRO A 24 -3.59 3.87 -19.36
CA PRO A 24 -3.96 4.36 -18.05
C PRO A 24 -5.49 4.44 -17.86
N ARG A 25 -6.05 3.54 -17.05
CA ARG A 25 -7.47 3.51 -16.66
C ARG A 25 -7.64 3.07 -15.20
N ILE A 26 -8.79 3.42 -14.61
CA ILE A 26 -9.16 3.03 -13.24
C ILE A 26 -9.57 1.55 -13.16
N SER A 27 -10.23 1.04 -14.20
CA SER A 27 -10.73 -0.33 -14.28
C SER A 27 -10.65 -0.84 -15.72
N TYR A 28 -10.51 -2.15 -15.87
CA TYR A 28 -10.38 -2.85 -17.14
C TYR A 28 -11.26 -4.09 -17.15
N SER A 29 -11.79 -4.45 -18.32
CA SER A 29 -12.30 -5.79 -18.56
C SER A 29 -11.14 -6.73 -18.91
N VAL A 30 -11.23 -8.00 -18.50
CA VAL A 30 -10.28 -9.04 -18.95
C VAL A 30 -10.25 -9.13 -20.49
N LYS A 31 -11.37 -8.86 -21.16
CA LYS A 31 -11.45 -8.85 -22.63
C LYS A 31 -10.59 -7.74 -23.25
N ASP A 32 -10.49 -6.57 -22.59
CA ASP A 32 -9.69 -5.44 -23.07
C ASP A 32 -8.19 -5.75 -23.04
N ALA A 33 -7.78 -6.69 -22.19
CA ALA A 33 -6.40 -7.09 -21.99
C ALA A 33 -5.96 -8.26 -22.90
N VAL A 34 -6.89 -8.94 -23.58
CA VAL A 34 -6.57 -10.06 -24.49
C VAL A 34 -5.64 -9.64 -25.63
N PRO A 35 -5.80 -8.49 -26.29
CA PRO A 35 -4.86 -8.05 -27.34
C PRO A 35 -3.40 -7.93 -26.87
N ILE A 36 -3.16 -7.76 -25.56
CA ILE A 36 -1.81 -7.62 -24.99
C ILE A 36 -1.18 -8.99 -24.73
N THR A 37 -1.97 -10.00 -24.38
CA THR A 37 -1.48 -11.32 -23.92
C THR A 37 -1.79 -12.46 -24.88
N GLY A 38 -2.63 -12.22 -25.88
CA GLY A 38 -3.12 -13.20 -26.86
C GLY A 38 -4.23 -14.14 -26.36
N SER A 39 -4.52 -14.20 -25.05
CA SER A 39 -5.57 -15.10 -24.53
C SER A 39 -6.09 -14.70 -23.15
N ILE A 40 -7.36 -15.01 -22.89
CA ILE A 40 -8.01 -14.80 -21.58
C ILE A 40 -7.28 -15.56 -20.46
N SER A 41 -6.85 -16.80 -20.72
CA SER A 41 -6.11 -17.62 -19.75
C SER A 41 -4.80 -16.96 -19.33
N THR A 42 -4.07 -16.37 -20.28
CA THR A 42 -2.84 -15.65 -19.98
C THR A 42 -3.11 -14.36 -19.21
N VAL A 43 -4.19 -13.62 -19.52
CA VAL A 43 -4.59 -12.45 -18.69
C VAL A 43 -4.79 -12.87 -17.24
N TYR A 44 -5.59 -13.90 -16.97
CA TYR A 44 -5.83 -14.37 -15.60
C TYR A 44 -4.54 -14.85 -14.92
N ARG A 45 -3.64 -15.55 -15.64
CA ARG A 45 -2.34 -15.96 -15.10
C ARG A 45 -1.52 -14.76 -14.63
N ARG A 46 -1.46 -13.69 -15.43
CA ARG A 46 -0.74 -12.45 -15.08
C ARG A 46 -1.39 -11.73 -13.91
N LEU A 47 -2.72 -11.59 -13.95
CA LEU A 47 -3.48 -10.95 -12.88
C LEU A 47 -3.35 -11.70 -11.56
N ASN A 48 -3.37 -13.04 -11.56
CA ASN A 48 -3.21 -13.83 -10.35
C ASN A 48 -1.87 -13.54 -9.65
N VAL A 49 -0.77 -13.38 -10.41
CA VAL A 49 0.52 -13.04 -9.81
C VAL A 49 0.48 -11.65 -9.17
N LEU A 50 -0.05 -10.65 -9.88
CA LEU A 50 -0.19 -9.28 -9.36
C LEU A 50 -1.12 -9.23 -8.14
N GLU A 51 -2.22 -9.97 -8.17
CA GLU A 51 -3.18 -10.05 -7.07
C GLU A 51 -2.58 -10.75 -5.85
N ILE A 52 -1.75 -11.79 -6.04
CA ILE A 52 -1.02 -12.46 -4.95
C ILE A 52 -0.22 -11.46 -4.12
N VAL A 53 0.43 -10.49 -4.76
CA VAL A 53 1.21 -9.43 -4.11
C VAL A 53 0.44 -8.12 -3.91
N GLY A 54 -0.88 -8.07 -4.14
CA GLY A 54 -1.67 -6.85 -3.88
C GLY A 54 -1.47 -5.69 -4.87
N LEU A 55 -0.90 -5.98 -6.05
CA LEU A 55 -0.76 -5.03 -7.16
C LEU A 55 -1.96 -4.98 -8.10
N ALA A 56 -2.90 -5.93 -7.96
CA ALA A 56 -4.15 -5.94 -8.69
C ALA A 56 -5.30 -6.42 -7.81
N THR A 57 -6.52 -6.03 -8.17
CA THR A 57 -7.76 -6.60 -7.63
C THR A 57 -8.60 -7.11 -8.79
N VAL A 58 -9.11 -8.33 -8.69
CA VAL A 58 -9.93 -8.94 -9.74
C VAL A 58 -11.32 -9.25 -9.21
N HIS A 59 -12.36 -8.82 -9.91
CA HIS A 59 -13.74 -9.13 -9.55
C HIS A 59 -14.60 -9.32 -10.79
N ARG A 60 -15.22 -10.51 -10.92
CA ARG A 60 -16.21 -10.83 -11.97
C ARG A 60 -15.76 -10.43 -13.39
N GLY A 61 -14.52 -10.77 -13.77
CA GLY A 61 -13.97 -10.47 -15.10
C GLY A 61 -13.58 -9.00 -15.33
N GLN A 62 -13.69 -8.15 -14.30
CA GLN A 62 -13.10 -6.83 -14.23
C GLN A 62 -11.86 -6.86 -13.34
N PHE A 63 -10.93 -5.95 -13.57
CA PHE A 63 -9.78 -5.78 -12.69
C PHE A 63 -9.31 -4.34 -12.60
N GLN A 64 -8.64 -4.02 -11.51
CA GLN A 64 -7.94 -2.75 -11.29
C GLN A 64 -6.47 -3.04 -11.03
N ILE A 65 -5.61 -2.13 -11.52
CA ILE A 65 -4.17 -2.20 -11.28
C ILE A 65 -3.82 -1.10 -10.29
N ASN A 66 -3.17 -1.49 -9.19
CA ASN A 66 -2.63 -0.55 -8.22
C ASN A 66 -1.56 0.33 -8.91
N ARG A 67 -1.57 1.64 -8.66
CA ARG A 67 -0.58 2.56 -9.21
C ARG A 67 0.87 2.15 -8.90
N ALA A 68 1.09 1.47 -7.76
CA ALA A 68 2.38 0.88 -7.40
C ALA A 68 2.94 -0.03 -8.50
N ALA A 69 2.09 -0.71 -9.28
CA ALA A 69 2.49 -1.62 -10.35
C ALA A 69 3.19 -0.92 -11.54
N ARG A 70 3.26 0.42 -11.57
CA ARG A 70 4.00 1.18 -12.57
C ARG A 70 5.43 1.51 -12.15
N GLN A 71 5.80 1.15 -10.92
CA GLN A 71 7.16 1.33 -10.44
C GLN A 71 8.12 0.40 -11.19
N PRO A 72 9.38 0.81 -11.44
CA PRO A 72 10.42 -0.08 -11.94
C PRO A 72 10.56 -1.36 -11.10
N MET A 73 10.96 -2.48 -11.72
CA MET A 73 11.02 -3.79 -11.06
C MET A 73 11.88 -3.79 -9.78
N HIS A 74 13.05 -3.12 -9.81
CA HIS A 74 13.93 -3.00 -8.64
C HIS A 74 13.27 -2.26 -7.47
N ILE A 75 12.28 -1.40 -7.71
CA ILE A 75 11.49 -0.75 -6.66
C ILE A 75 10.36 -1.68 -6.22
N LEU A 76 9.68 -2.36 -7.15
CA LEU A 76 8.63 -3.33 -6.82
C LEU A 76 9.13 -4.41 -5.85
N GLU A 77 10.36 -4.89 -6.02
CA GLU A 77 11.00 -5.84 -5.10
C GLU A 77 11.09 -5.30 -3.67
N GLN A 78 11.41 -4.01 -3.51
CA GLN A 78 11.48 -3.32 -2.22
C GLN A 78 10.08 -3.07 -1.62
N LEU A 79 9.05 -3.00 -2.47
CA LEU A 79 7.66 -2.82 -2.03
C LEU A 79 6.99 -4.13 -1.59
N ILE A 80 7.53 -5.30 -1.93
CA ILE A 80 6.92 -6.61 -1.61
C ILE A 80 6.51 -6.72 -0.12
N PRO A 81 7.36 -6.35 0.86
CA PRO A 81 6.97 -6.42 2.27
C PRO A 81 5.74 -5.56 2.60
N SER A 82 5.72 -4.31 2.15
CA SER A 82 4.62 -3.36 2.35
C SER A 82 3.34 -3.82 1.65
N LEU A 83 3.48 -4.30 0.42
CA LEU A 83 2.40 -4.83 -0.40
C LEU A 83 1.71 -6.04 0.25
N LEU A 84 2.51 -7.00 0.74
CA LEU A 84 2.00 -8.17 1.45
C LEU A 84 1.37 -7.79 2.79
N ALA A 85 1.96 -6.86 3.53
CA ALA A 85 1.39 -6.38 4.78
C ALA A 85 0.02 -5.71 4.55
N LEU A 86 -0.08 -4.85 3.54
CA LEU A 86 -1.31 -4.16 3.16
C LEU A 86 -2.38 -5.09 2.64
N LYS A 87 -2.00 -6.10 1.85
CA LYS A 87 -2.95 -7.11 1.35
C LYS A 87 -3.56 -7.92 2.50
N ASN A 88 -2.77 -8.25 3.51
CA ASN A 88 -3.20 -9.04 4.66
C ASN A 88 -3.66 -8.16 5.84
N ALA A 89 -3.84 -6.86 5.60
CA ALA A 89 -4.21 -5.92 6.64
C ALA A 89 -5.59 -6.24 7.22
N ARG A 90 -5.73 -6.13 8.54
CA ARG A 90 -7.00 -6.33 9.25
C ARG A 90 -7.53 -5.00 9.73
N ARG A 91 -8.80 -4.71 9.43
CA ARG A 91 -9.43 -3.43 9.79
C ARG A 91 -10.39 -3.59 10.95
N PHE A 92 -10.31 -2.65 11.89
CA PHE A 92 -11.12 -2.62 13.10
C PHE A 92 -11.83 -1.28 13.26
N GLY A 93 -13.06 -1.34 13.73
CA GLY A 93 -13.86 -0.17 14.08
C GLY A 93 -14.85 -0.51 15.16
N ARG A 94 -15.14 0.47 16.02
CA ARG A 94 -16.19 0.37 17.03
C ARG A 94 -17.30 1.38 16.72
N LYS A 95 -16.93 2.66 16.64
CA LYS A 95 -17.83 3.74 16.26
C LYS A 95 -17.50 4.31 14.88
N TYR A 96 -16.41 3.87 14.26
CA TYR A 96 -15.91 4.37 12.96
C TYR A 96 -15.62 5.88 12.98
N HIS A 97 -14.96 6.34 14.06
CA HIS A 97 -14.64 7.75 14.32
C HIS A 97 -13.26 7.93 14.95
N VAL A 98 -12.80 9.19 15.09
CA VAL A 98 -11.52 9.60 15.71
C VAL A 98 -11.27 8.98 17.10
N SER A 99 -12.33 8.69 17.86
CA SER A 99 -12.24 8.01 19.17
C SER A 99 -11.56 6.65 19.09
N ASP A 100 -11.77 5.92 17.99
CA ASP A 100 -11.21 4.59 17.78
C ASP A 100 -9.68 4.70 17.59
N ILE A 101 -9.25 5.70 16.81
CA ILE A 101 -7.84 6.00 16.59
C ILE A 101 -7.16 6.42 17.90
N ASN A 102 -7.78 7.31 18.68
CA ASN A 102 -7.23 7.77 19.95
C ASN A 102 -7.12 6.63 20.97
N PHE A 103 -8.09 5.71 20.99
CA PHE A 103 -8.01 4.53 21.83
C PHE A 103 -6.76 3.71 21.52
N LEU A 104 -6.51 3.40 20.24
CA LEU A 104 -5.36 2.58 19.89
C LEU A 104 -4.04 3.34 20.11
N LYS A 105 -3.97 4.63 19.78
CA LYS A 105 -2.78 5.47 20.07
C LYS A 105 -2.37 5.39 21.55
N ASN A 106 -3.34 5.42 22.45
CA ASN A 106 -3.09 5.35 23.90
C ASN A 106 -2.76 3.93 24.41
N ASN A 107 -2.99 2.89 23.61
CA ASN A 107 -2.80 1.49 23.97
C ASN A 107 -1.89 0.77 22.96
N LEU A 108 -0.99 1.51 22.30
CA LEU A 108 -0.10 0.95 21.28
C LEU A 108 0.80 -0.13 21.90
N PRO A 109 0.90 -1.32 21.28
CA PRO A 109 1.87 -2.33 21.70
C PRO A 109 3.31 -1.78 21.65
N LYS A 110 4.16 -2.15 22.61
CA LYS A 110 5.53 -1.58 22.75
C LYS A 110 6.39 -1.65 21.48
N ASN A 111 6.19 -2.68 20.66
CA ASN A 111 6.97 -2.92 19.44
C ASN A 111 6.27 -2.47 18.15
N SER A 112 5.20 -1.69 18.28
CA SER A 112 4.41 -1.19 17.17
C SER A 112 5.09 -0.06 16.40
N PHE A 113 4.68 0.13 15.15
CA PHE A 113 5.18 1.19 14.28
C PHE A 113 4.04 1.79 13.47
N VAL A 114 3.73 3.06 13.72
CA VAL A 114 2.69 3.80 12.97
C VAL A 114 3.24 4.19 11.59
N THR A 115 2.44 3.96 10.55
CA THR A 115 2.81 4.24 9.15
C THR A 115 1.69 4.96 8.39
N LEU A 116 1.92 5.24 7.10
CA LEU A 116 0.97 5.85 6.16
C LEU A 116 0.36 7.15 6.70
N ASP A 117 -0.78 7.58 6.18
CA ASP A 117 -1.68 8.63 6.67
C ASP A 117 -1.17 9.47 7.86
N PHE A 118 -1.19 8.93 9.08
CA PHE A 118 -0.77 9.67 10.28
C PHE A 118 0.73 9.97 10.30
N ARG A 119 1.57 9.00 9.98
CA ARG A 119 3.02 9.20 9.98
C ARG A 119 3.48 10.05 8.80
N ALA A 120 2.81 9.93 7.65
CA ALA A 120 3.02 10.80 6.50
C ALA A 120 2.63 12.25 6.81
N GLU A 121 1.47 12.47 7.45
CA GLU A 121 1.07 13.81 7.92
C GLU A 121 2.06 14.39 8.93
N GLU A 122 2.54 13.59 9.88
CA GLU A 122 3.55 14.03 10.85
C GLU A 122 4.83 14.51 10.15
N PHE A 123 5.23 13.81 9.08
CA PHE A 123 6.42 14.15 8.32
C PHE A 123 6.26 15.37 7.43
N THR A 124 5.14 15.50 6.71
CA THR A 124 5.01 16.44 5.59
C THR A 124 3.97 17.52 5.80
N LYS A 125 3.00 17.31 6.70
CA LYS A 125 1.79 18.15 6.88
C LYS A 125 0.94 18.30 5.61
N TYR A 126 1.13 17.40 4.64
CA TYR A 126 0.57 17.55 3.30
C TYR A 126 -0.90 17.13 3.21
N GLN A 127 -1.25 15.89 3.63
CA GLN A 127 -2.63 15.41 3.60
C GLN A 127 -3.18 15.14 5.00
N THR A 128 -4.49 15.36 5.17
CA THR A 128 -5.20 14.94 6.38
C THR A 128 -5.31 13.40 6.44
N PRO A 129 -4.94 12.78 7.57
CA PRO A 129 -5.01 11.33 7.74
C PRO A 129 -6.46 10.86 7.80
N GLN A 130 -6.74 9.70 7.20
CA GLN A 130 -8.07 9.06 7.20
C GLN A 130 -8.09 7.80 8.05
N ASP A 131 -7.05 6.98 7.92
CA ASP A 131 -6.93 5.69 8.60
C ASP A 131 -5.66 5.65 9.46
N PHE A 132 -5.73 4.94 10.58
CA PHE A 132 -4.60 4.70 11.47
C PHE A 132 -3.97 3.34 11.18
N TYR A 133 -2.94 3.35 10.34
CA TYR A 133 -2.16 2.16 10.00
C TYR A 133 -1.05 1.94 11.01
N VAL A 134 -0.94 0.72 11.53
CA VAL A 134 0.09 0.37 12.49
C VAL A 134 0.60 -1.05 12.24
N TYR A 135 1.91 -1.18 12.13
CA TYR A 135 2.59 -2.46 12.20
C TYR A 135 2.64 -2.96 13.64
N VAL A 136 2.24 -4.19 13.87
CA VAL A 136 2.25 -4.86 15.18
C VAL A 136 3.05 -6.15 15.12
N GLY A 137 3.62 -6.55 16.26
CA GLY A 137 4.44 -7.76 16.37
C GLY A 137 3.63 -9.03 16.20
N ASP A 138 2.46 -9.09 16.83
CA ASP A 138 1.49 -10.17 16.68
C ASP A 138 0.12 -9.55 16.36
N ILE A 139 -0.37 -9.83 15.15
CA ILE A 139 -1.66 -9.32 14.69
C ILE A 139 -2.84 -10.00 15.40
N GLU A 140 -2.72 -11.26 15.81
CA GLU A 140 -3.79 -11.98 16.50
C GLU A 140 -3.95 -11.47 17.93
N GLU A 141 -2.84 -11.33 18.67
CA GLU A 141 -2.86 -10.77 20.03
C GLU A 141 -3.51 -9.37 20.04
N THR A 142 -3.08 -8.49 19.11
CA THR A 142 -3.64 -7.13 19.02
C THR A 142 -5.11 -7.16 18.58
N SER A 143 -5.49 -8.09 17.71
CA SER A 143 -6.88 -8.24 17.27
C SER A 143 -7.80 -8.70 18.40
N GLU A 144 -7.35 -9.66 19.22
CA GLU A 144 -8.07 -10.12 20.40
C GLU A 144 -8.21 -9.03 21.45
N PHE A 145 -7.15 -8.23 21.67
CA PHE A 145 -7.21 -7.06 22.53
C PHE A 145 -8.28 -6.05 22.06
N LEU A 146 -8.32 -5.73 20.76
CA LEU A 146 -9.32 -4.83 20.19
C LEU A 146 -10.74 -5.40 20.34
N LYS A 147 -10.94 -6.69 20.03
CA LYS A 147 -12.24 -7.37 20.17
C LYS A 147 -12.73 -7.36 21.62
N SER A 148 -11.85 -7.64 22.58
CA SER A 148 -12.13 -7.58 24.02
C SER A 148 -12.51 -6.17 24.49
N ASN A 149 -12.12 -5.12 23.76
CA ASN A 149 -12.48 -3.73 24.02
C ASN A 149 -13.65 -3.22 23.17
N GLY A 150 -14.41 -4.13 22.56
CA GLY A 150 -15.64 -3.85 21.82
C GLY A 150 -15.43 -3.37 20.39
N PHE A 151 -14.25 -3.57 19.80
CA PHE A 151 -14.04 -3.32 18.38
C PHE A 151 -14.48 -4.51 17.55
N SER A 152 -15.06 -4.23 16.38
CA SER A 152 -15.43 -5.23 15.39
C SER A 152 -14.46 -5.21 14.23
N GLU A 153 -14.11 -6.39 13.75
CA GLU A 153 -13.33 -6.57 12.53
C GLU A 153 -14.25 -6.44 11.30
N GLY A 154 -13.80 -5.76 10.25
CA GLY A 154 -14.59 -5.58 9.04
C GLY A 154 -13.82 -4.89 7.93
N THR A 155 -14.50 -4.32 6.94
CA THR A 155 -13.86 -3.62 5.81
C THR A 155 -13.84 -2.11 5.94
N ARG A 156 -14.63 -1.56 6.88
CA ARG A 156 -14.83 -0.11 7.05
C ARG A 156 -14.11 0.49 8.27
N GLY A 157 -13.37 -0.32 9.02
CA GLY A 157 -12.62 0.13 10.19
C GLY A 157 -11.51 1.11 9.82
N HIS A 158 -11.30 2.11 10.69
CA HIS A 158 -10.23 3.11 10.56
C HIS A 158 -8.94 2.71 11.27
N ILE A 159 -8.97 1.71 12.15
CA ILE A 159 -7.76 1.08 12.65
C ILE A 159 -7.36 0.00 11.66
N VAL A 160 -6.12 0.04 11.18
CA VAL A 160 -5.60 -0.93 10.24
C VAL A 160 -4.34 -1.57 10.81
N LEU A 161 -4.45 -2.84 11.18
CA LEU A 161 -3.33 -3.62 11.69
C LEU A 161 -2.56 -4.25 10.54
N LEU A 162 -1.24 -4.08 10.57
CA LEU A 162 -0.28 -4.64 9.63
C LEU A 162 0.66 -5.57 10.39
N GLN A 163 0.97 -6.75 9.83
CA GLN A 163 1.92 -7.66 10.46
C GLN A 163 3.36 -7.17 10.22
N LYS A 164 4.10 -6.88 11.30
CA LYS A 164 5.49 -6.41 11.23
C LYS A 164 6.39 -7.48 10.58
N GLN A 165 7.19 -7.04 9.62
CA GLN A 165 8.22 -7.87 8.99
C GLN A 165 9.58 -7.64 9.67
N PRO A 166 10.49 -8.65 9.70
CA PRO A 166 11.75 -8.60 10.47
C PRO A 166 12.74 -7.48 10.10
N SER A 167 12.54 -6.75 9.01
CA SER A 167 13.53 -5.84 8.39
C SER A 167 13.27 -4.33 8.53
N SER A 168 12.25 -3.89 9.29
CA SER A 168 11.90 -2.45 9.37
C SER A 168 12.83 -1.65 10.29
N LYS A 169 13.99 -1.20 9.77
CA LYS A 169 14.97 -0.38 10.52
C LYS A 169 14.95 1.12 10.19
N ASN A 170 14.53 1.54 8.98
CA ASN A 170 14.38 2.96 8.61
C ASN A 170 12.90 3.37 8.63
N THR A 171 12.52 4.29 9.51
CA THR A 171 11.12 4.69 9.68
C THR A 171 10.59 5.60 8.57
N ILE A 172 11.42 6.47 7.98
CA ILE A 172 10.97 7.38 6.91
C ILE A 172 10.87 6.62 5.60
N GLU A 173 11.92 5.86 5.24
CA GLU A 173 11.90 5.06 4.01
C GLU A 173 10.80 4.00 4.03
N GLN A 174 10.53 3.38 5.18
CA GLN A 174 9.42 2.43 5.29
C GLN A 174 8.06 3.12 5.04
N VAL A 175 7.81 4.30 5.62
CA VAL A 175 6.55 5.05 5.38
C VAL A 175 6.43 5.46 3.92
N TYR A 176 7.54 5.92 3.32
CA TYR A 176 7.61 6.23 1.90
C TYR A 176 7.23 5.03 1.03
N LEU A 177 7.83 3.86 1.28
CA LEU A 177 7.53 2.63 0.55
C LEU A 177 6.08 2.15 0.81
N ASP A 178 5.58 2.25 2.03
CA ASP A 178 4.19 1.93 2.35
C ASP A 178 3.23 2.83 1.57
N CYS A 179 3.50 4.14 1.49
CA CYS A 179 2.73 5.10 0.71
C CYS A 179 2.69 4.73 -0.79
N ILE A 180 3.83 4.33 -1.36
CA ILE A 180 3.89 3.83 -2.74
C ILE A 180 3.06 2.55 -2.89
N ALA A 181 3.27 1.56 -2.02
CA ALA A 181 2.61 0.27 -2.06
C ALA A 181 1.09 0.38 -1.92
N LYS A 182 0.61 1.26 -1.02
CA LYS A 182 -0.81 1.54 -0.81
C LYS A 182 -1.47 2.13 -2.06
N GLY A 183 -0.70 2.87 -2.87
CA GLY A 183 -1.18 3.50 -4.09
C GLY A 183 -2.27 4.55 -3.82
N GLY A 184 -3.07 4.83 -4.86
CA GLY A 184 -4.19 5.77 -4.77
C GLY A 184 -3.75 7.16 -4.32
N ARG A 185 -4.42 7.72 -3.31
CA ARG A 185 -4.10 9.04 -2.74
C ARG A 185 -2.71 9.10 -2.10
N SER A 186 -2.30 8.00 -1.46
CA SER A 186 -1.04 7.91 -0.71
C SER A 186 0.21 7.96 -1.61
N ILE A 187 0.05 7.89 -2.93
CA ILE A 187 1.13 8.26 -3.86
C ILE A 187 1.57 9.71 -3.65
N LEU A 188 0.63 10.62 -3.37
CA LEU A 188 0.95 12.03 -3.16
C LEU A 188 1.71 12.24 -1.85
N ASP A 189 1.36 11.50 -0.79
CA ASP A 189 2.14 11.45 0.45
C ASP A 189 3.57 10.93 0.21
N ALA A 190 3.75 9.89 -0.61
CA ALA A 190 5.08 9.41 -0.98
C ALA A 190 5.89 10.52 -1.68
N ILE A 191 5.30 11.22 -2.64
CA ILE A 191 5.94 12.35 -3.33
C ILE A 191 6.33 13.45 -2.32
N ALA A 192 5.44 13.82 -1.41
CA ALA A 192 5.70 14.84 -0.39
C ALA A 192 6.88 14.44 0.52
N ILE A 193 6.94 13.16 0.93
CA ILE A 193 8.08 12.63 1.70
C ILE A 193 9.35 12.68 0.85
N GLY A 194 9.29 12.31 -0.43
CA GLY A 194 10.42 12.34 -1.36
C GLY A 194 10.97 13.75 -1.59
N ILE A 195 10.11 14.77 -1.61
CA ILE A 195 10.51 16.18 -1.71
C ILE A 195 11.21 16.63 -0.42
N LYS A 196 10.66 16.30 0.75
CA LYS A 196 11.15 16.82 2.04
C LYS A 196 12.35 16.04 2.61
N TYR A 197 12.43 14.74 2.36
CA TYR A 197 13.40 13.82 2.95
C TYR A 197 14.17 13.02 1.90
N GLY A 198 14.24 13.50 0.65
CA GLY A 198 14.83 12.77 -0.47
C GLY A 198 16.28 12.31 -0.29
N ASP A 199 17.05 12.98 0.57
CA ASP A 199 18.44 12.62 0.90
C ASP A 199 18.54 11.47 1.92
N GLN A 200 17.43 11.12 2.58
CA GLN A 200 17.34 10.02 3.55
C GLN A 200 16.75 8.74 2.92
N LEU A 201 16.42 8.79 1.62
CA LEU A 201 15.85 7.69 0.86
C LEU A 201 16.92 7.03 -0.01
N ASN A 202 17.19 5.75 0.22
CA ASN A 202 18.05 4.93 -0.64
C ASN A 202 17.32 4.52 -1.91
N VAL A 203 16.00 4.37 -1.83
CA VAL A 203 15.12 4.00 -2.95
C VAL A 203 14.20 5.17 -3.29
N LYS A 204 14.19 5.57 -4.57
CA LYS A 204 13.34 6.66 -5.07
C LYS A 204 12.35 6.14 -6.11
N GLY A 205 11.07 6.15 -5.75
CA GLY A 205 9.94 5.88 -6.62
C GLY A 205 9.88 6.79 -7.83
N ARG A 206 9.29 6.29 -8.91
CA ARG A 206 8.96 7.02 -10.12
C ARG A 206 7.51 7.47 -10.07
N PHE A 207 7.25 8.76 -10.28
CA PHE A 207 5.92 9.34 -10.23
C PHE A 207 5.58 10.10 -11.51
N ASP A 208 4.29 10.25 -11.77
CA ASP A 208 3.79 11.06 -12.87
C ASP A 208 4.11 12.55 -12.61
N ILE A 209 4.53 13.28 -13.64
CA ILE A 209 5.01 14.68 -13.47
C ILE A 209 3.92 15.59 -12.92
N ASP A 210 2.67 15.37 -13.32
CA ASP A 210 1.52 16.16 -12.87
C ASP A 210 1.29 16.02 -11.36
N ASP A 211 1.48 14.82 -10.81
CA ASP A 211 1.39 14.58 -9.36
C ASP A 211 2.53 15.28 -8.61
N ILE A 212 3.75 15.26 -9.17
CA ILE A 212 4.91 15.95 -8.59
C ILE A 212 4.65 17.45 -8.53
N LEU A 213 4.25 18.05 -9.65
CA LEU A 213 3.96 19.48 -9.75
C LEU A 213 2.83 19.89 -8.80
N LYS A 214 1.78 19.06 -8.70
CA LYS A 214 0.69 19.29 -7.77
C LYS A 214 1.18 19.33 -6.32
N VAL A 215 1.93 18.31 -5.89
CA VAL A 215 2.41 18.24 -4.51
C VAL A 215 3.36 19.39 -4.21
N GLN A 216 4.25 19.76 -5.14
CA GLN A 216 5.12 20.91 -4.99
C GLN A 216 4.33 22.22 -4.78
N SER A 217 3.32 22.46 -5.63
CA SER A 217 2.48 23.66 -5.52
C SER A 217 1.70 23.70 -4.22
N ASP A 218 1.10 22.58 -3.83
CA ASP A 218 0.30 22.51 -2.60
C ASP A 218 1.19 22.68 -1.36
N MET A 219 2.40 22.08 -1.33
CA MET A 219 3.32 22.19 -0.20
C MET A 219 3.92 23.59 -0.03
N GLN A 220 4.09 24.36 -1.11
CA GLN A 220 4.50 25.77 -1.04
C GLN A 220 3.42 26.66 -0.41
N ALA A 221 2.15 26.27 -0.49
CA ALA A 221 1.02 26.99 0.08
C ALA A 221 0.73 26.61 1.55
N LEU A 222 1.46 25.66 2.12
CA LEU A 222 1.31 25.29 3.53
C LEU A 222 1.93 26.37 4.42
N PRO A 223 1.25 26.75 5.53
CA PRO A 223 1.71 27.77 6.46
C PRO A 223 2.93 27.36 7.28
#